data_AF-A0A855FKS5-F1
#
_entry.id   AF-A0A855FKS5-F1
#
_cell.length_a   1.000
_cell.length_b   1.000
_cell.length_c   1.000
_cell.angle_alpha   90.00
_cell.angle_beta   90.00
_cell.angle_gamma   90.00
#
_symmetry.space_group_name_H-M   'P 1'
#
loop_
_entity.id
_entity.type
_entity.pdbx_description
1 polymer ?
#
loop_
_entity_poly.entity_id
_entity_poly.type
_entity_poly.pdbx_seq_one_letter_code
_entity_poly.pdbx_strand_id
1 'polypeptide(L)'
;MMMTFRDVYAQFISFAHETDEKILYLIIDLCSCDYPLLAAIENWQPELQYCLLFEQTPEEHIKEEGPLLLALDIRNENHLEILEKICEITHMDNRLLAFNSKYPFGTLEVHLRRAMQVKWDKKEGLLRFYAPDMFDPVNMVLSDAQKNWLHQYMQCWFYVDDTGEWVFYQADYPQCEQNEFDVNGFVFTEKQYDTLLLWADVYNYRRNYGIALDANEYGGERMLINQLYVLAVEADAKLILNQEQRMQFFGNNLQKIRQEGL
;
A
#
# COMPACT_ATOMS: atom_id res chain seq x y z
N MET A 1 -2.70 19.08 -14.29
CA MET A 1 -1.24 19.31 -14.41
C MET A 1 -0.60 18.00 -14.03
N MET A 2 0.28 17.43 -14.87
CA MET A 2 0.90 16.15 -14.54
C MET A 2 1.88 16.38 -13.39
N MET A 3 1.68 15.67 -12.29
CA MET A 3 2.53 15.79 -11.10
C MET A 3 3.94 15.29 -11.41
N THR A 4 4.94 15.93 -10.81
CA THR A 4 6.35 15.59 -11.00
C THR A 4 6.92 14.92 -9.76
N PHE A 5 8.03 14.19 -9.90
CA PHE A 5 8.72 13.62 -8.74
C PHE A 5 9.14 14.67 -7.69
N ARG A 6 9.35 15.93 -8.13
CA ARG A 6 9.66 17.05 -7.23
C ARG A 6 8.48 17.46 -6.37
N ASP A 7 7.26 17.36 -6.90
CA ASP A 7 6.05 17.59 -6.13
C ASP A 7 5.91 16.51 -5.04
N VAL A 8 6.18 15.24 -5.39
CA VAL A 8 6.22 14.12 -4.43
C VAL A 8 7.27 14.31 -3.37
N TYR A 9 8.50 14.64 -3.76
CA TYR A 9 9.56 14.96 -2.83
C TYR A 9 9.16 16.09 -1.86
N ALA A 10 8.68 17.23 -2.38
CA ALA A 10 8.29 18.37 -1.55
C ALA A 10 7.22 18.01 -0.51
N GLN A 11 6.32 17.09 -0.83
CA GLN A 11 5.27 16.66 0.08
C GLN A 11 5.75 15.66 1.13
N PHE A 12 6.64 14.73 0.79
CA PHE A 12 7.32 13.92 1.82
C PHE A 12 8.08 14.81 2.81
N ILE A 13 8.71 15.89 2.34
CA ILE A 13 9.35 16.87 3.21
C ILE A 13 8.32 17.59 4.08
N SER A 14 7.21 18.06 3.51
CA SER A 14 6.13 18.71 4.26
C SER A 14 5.60 17.79 5.35
N PHE A 15 5.22 16.57 4.98
CA PHE A 15 4.75 15.51 5.89
C PHE A 15 5.74 15.25 7.02
N ALA A 16 7.03 15.10 6.71
CA ALA A 16 8.04 14.86 7.73
C ALA A 16 8.17 16.02 8.73
N HIS A 17 7.83 17.25 8.32
CA HIS A 17 7.80 18.42 9.19
C HIS A 17 6.48 18.63 9.96
N GLU A 18 5.43 17.85 9.67
CA GLU A 18 4.17 17.89 10.43
C GLU A 18 4.30 17.24 11.82
N THR A 19 5.35 16.44 12.02
CA THR A 19 5.64 15.78 13.31
C THR A 19 6.96 16.29 13.89
N ASP A 20 7.13 16.12 15.21
CA ASP A 20 8.43 16.36 15.86
C ASP A 20 9.45 15.22 15.60
N GLU A 21 9.05 14.19 14.85
CA GLU A 21 9.90 13.05 14.54
C GLU A 21 10.94 13.41 13.49
N LYS A 22 12.18 12.99 13.75
CA LYS A 22 13.33 13.29 12.89
C LYS A 22 13.52 12.25 11.80
N ILE A 23 12.90 11.09 11.97
CA ILE A 23 13.04 9.96 11.06
C ILE A 23 11.73 9.83 10.27
N LEU A 24 11.87 9.89 8.96
CA LEU A 24 10.87 9.46 7.99
C LEU A 24 11.14 8.00 7.66
N TYR A 25 10.15 7.15 7.86
CA TYR A 25 10.23 5.76 7.42
C TYR A 25 9.52 5.61 6.09
N LEU A 26 10.14 4.88 5.16
CA LEU A 26 9.55 4.51 3.88
C LEU A 26 9.42 2.99 3.80
N ILE A 27 8.25 2.50 3.40
CA ILE A 27 8.07 1.16 2.87
C ILE A 27 8.00 1.27 1.34
N ILE A 28 8.90 0.55 0.67
CA ILE A 28 9.06 0.60 -0.79
C ILE A 28 8.79 -0.79 -1.36
N ASP A 29 7.80 -0.92 -2.24
CA ASP A 29 7.54 -2.18 -2.97
C ASP A 29 8.58 -2.38 -4.09
N LEU A 30 9.51 -3.31 -3.90
CA LEU A 30 10.57 -3.61 -4.88
C LEU A 30 10.09 -4.54 -6.01
N CYS A 31 9.01 -5.30 -5.82
CA CYS A 31 8.62 -6.40 -6.71
C CYS A 31 8.38 -5.95 -8.17
N SER A 32 7.88 -4.75 -8.35
CA SER A 32 7.59 -4.18 -9.67
C SER A 32 8.54 -3.05 -10.06
N CYS A 33 9.65 -2.85 -9.33
CA CYS A 33 10.62 -1.79 -9.62
C CYS A 33 11.63 -2.29 -10.65
N ASP A 34 11.56 -1.76 -11.88
CA ASP A 34 12.47 -2.14 -12.99
C ASP A 34 13.92 -1.65 -12.77
N TYR A 35 14.19 -0.93 -11.67
CA TYR A 35 15.49 -0.42 -11.29
C TYR A 35 16.02 -1.20 -10.06
N PRO A 36 17.33 -1.55 -10.00
CA PRO A 36 17.92 -2.29 -8.88
C PRO A 36 18.10 -1.39 -7.65
N LEU A 37 16.98 -0.95 -7.06
CA LEU A 37 16.94 0.11 -6.06
C LEU A 37 17.67 -0.27 -4.77
N LEU A 38 17.55 -1.53 -4.31
CA LEU A 38 18.28 -2.02 -3.14
C LEU A 38 19.80 -1.84 -3.31
N ALA A 39 20.35 -2.37 -4.41
CA ALA A 39 21.78 -2.22 -4.72
C ALA A 39 22.19 -0.76 -4.87
N ALA A 40 21.32 0.10 -5.40
CA ALA A 40 21.60 1.53 -5.51
C ALA A 40 21.66 2.22 -4.14
N ILE A 41 20.72 1.91 -3.23
CA ILE A 41 20.71 2.42 -1.86
C ILE A 41 22.00 2.04 -1.12
N GLU A 42 22.41 0.77 -1.21
CA GLU A 42 23.65 0.27 -0.62
C GLU A 42 24.90 1.00 -1.17
N ASN A 43 24.89 1.35 -2.45
CA ASN A 43 25.97 2.11 -3.07
C ASN A 43 25.95 3.60 -2.71
N TRP A 44 24.78 4.21 -2.53
CA TRP A 44 24.67 5.62 -2.16
C TRP A 44 25.10 5.86 -0.72
N GLN A 45 24.68 5.00 0.21
CA GLN A 45 25.03 5.12 1.61
C GLN A 45 24.99 3.76 2.33
N PRO A 46 26.14 3.05 2.46
CA PRO A 46 26.21 1.73 3.07
C PRO A 46 25.72 1.65 4.53
N GLU A 47 25.85 2.75 5.27
CA GLU A 47 25.45 2.84 6.69
C GLU A 47 23.96 3.20 6.87
N LEU A 48 23.19 3.30 5.78
CA LEU A 48 21.78 3.66 5.87
C LEU A 48 20.98 2.52 6.50
N GLN A 49 20.16 2.86 7.48
CA GLN A 49 19.39 1.85 8.21
C GLN A 49 18.20 1.38 7.38
N TYR A 50 18.22 0.10 6.99
CA TYR A 50 17.16 -0.54 6.21
C TYR A 50 16.96 -2.02 6.60
N CYS A 51 15.82 -2.61 6.25
CA CYS A 51 15.61 -4.07 6.30
C CYS A 51 14.63 -4.56 5.23
N LEU A 52 14.77 -5.81 4.81
CA LEU A 52 13.81 -6.49 3.94
C LEU A 52 12.69 -7.09 4.80
N LEU A 53 11.44 -6.73 4.51
CA LEU A 53 10.29 -7.13 5.34
C LEU A 53 9.79 -8.55 5.07
N PHE A 54 10.34 -9.26 4.09
CA PHE A 54 10.15 -10.70 3.93
C PHE A 54 11.24 -11.54 4.62
N GLU A 55 12.29 -10.90 5.12
CA GLU A 55 13.28 -11.63 5.91
C GLU A 55 12.66 -12.10 7.23
N GLN A 56 12.99 -13.32 7.65
CA GLN A 56 12.42 -14.03 8.80
C GLN A 56 10.91 -14.30 8.69
N THR A 57 10.37 -14.35 7.47
CA THR A 57 8.98 -14.75 7.19
C THR A 57 8.93 -15.99 6.27
N PRO A 58 7.75 -16.60 6.04
CA PRO A 58 7.61 -17.67 5.04
C PRO A 58 8.06 -17.25 3.62
N GLU A 59 8.03 -15.95 3.31
CA GLU A 59 8.42 -15.34 2.04
C GLU A 59 9.93 -15.04 1.91
N GLU A 60 10.77 -15.47 2.86
CA GLU A 60 12.24 -15.25 2.86
C GLU A 60 12.90 -15.55 1.51
N HIS A 61 12.42 -16.58 0.80
CA HIS A 61 12.94 -17.04 -0.48
C HIS A 61 12.82 -16.01 -1.63
N ILE A 62 11.99 -14.98 -1.48
CA ILE A 62 11.81 -13.85 -2.42
C ILE A 62 12.11 -12.50 -1.77
N LYS A 63 12.92 -12.46 -0.71
CA LYS A 63 13.11 -11.23 0.08
C LYS A 63 13.65 -10.02 -0.69
N GLU A 64 14.48 -10.25 -1.70
CA GLU A 64 15.04 -9.19 -2.56
C GLU A 64 14.00 -8.61 -3.53
N GLU A 65 12.90 -9.34 -3.77
CA GLU A 65 11.73 -8.89 -4.53
C GLU A 65 10.63 -8.32 -3.62
N GLY A 66 10.80 -8.40 -2.30
CA GLY A 66 9.83 -7.97 -1.30
C GLY A 66 9.91 -6.48 -0.96
N PRO A 67 9.08 -6.00 -0.02
CA PRO A 67 9.13 -4.63 0.40
C PRO A 67 10.33 -4.33 1.30
N LEU A 68 10.93 -3.17 1.07
CA LEU A 68 12.03 -2.61 1.83
C LEU A 68 11.49 -1.60 2.85
N LEU A 69 11.89 -1.71 4.12
CA LEU A 69 11.75 -0.63 5.09
C LEU A 69 13.04 0.17 5.17
N LEU A 70 12.95 1.48 4.98
CA LEU A 70 14.07 2.42 4.99
C LEU A 70 13.84 3.53 6.02
N ALA A 71 14.87 3.89 6.79
CA ALA A 71 14.83 5.02 7.71
C ALA A 71 15.69 6.19 7.21
N LEU A 72 15.09 7.37 7.10
CA LEU A 72 15.73 8.60 6.63
C LEU A 72 15.63 9.69 7.70
N ASP A 73 16.77 10.10 8.27
CA ASP A 73 16.86 11.32 9.09
C ASP A 73 16.69 12.57 8.22
N ILE A 74 15.58 13.28 8.37
CA ILE A 74 15.21 14.45 7.54
C ILE A 74 16.08 15.68 7.80
N ARG A 75 16.94 15.65 8.81
CA ARG A 75 17.91 16.71 9.09
C ARG A 75 19.24 16.48 8.39
N ASN A 76 19.44 15.30 7.81
CA ASN A 76 20.65 14.95 7.08
C ASN A 76 20.44 15.22 5.58
N GLU A 77 21.17 16.20 5.04
CA GLU A 77 21.10 16.57 3.62
C GLU A 77 21.32 15.38 2.68
N ASN A 78 22.22 14.45 3.02
CA ASN A 78 22.44 13.24 2.21
C ASN A 78 21.20 12.33 2.17
N HIS A 79 20.46 12.22 3.28
CA HIS A 79 19.22 11.44 3.30
C HIS A 79 18.11 12.11 2.49
N LEU A 80 18.08 13.45 2.49
CA LEU A 80 17.15 14.21 1.65
C LEU A 80 17.45 14.01 0.16
N GLU A 81 18.73 14.00 -0.24
CA GLU A 81 19.14 13.67 -1.61
C GLU A 81 18.77 12.22 -2.00
N ILE A 82 18.88 11.27 -1.06
CA ILE A 82 18.47 9.89 -1.28
C ILE A 82 16.95 9.80 -1.47
N LEU A 83 16.17 10.53 -0.65
CA LEU A 83 14.71 10.61 -0.81
C LEU A 83 14.33 11.16 -2.19
N GLU A 84 14.98 12.25 -2.64
CA GLU A 84 14.72 12.83 -3.96
C GLU A 84 14.99 11.82 -5.09
N LYS A 85 16.11 11.08 -5.02
CA LYS A 85 16.45 10.02 -5.99
C LYS A 85 15.44 8.88 -5.98
N ILE A 86 14.97 8.45 -4.79
CA ILE A 86 13.93 7.43 -4.67
C ILE A 86 12.64 7.92 -5.34
N CYS A 87 12.20 9.16 -5.08
CA CYS A 87 11.03 9.75 -5.73
C CYS A 87 11.20 9.83 -7.26
N GLU A 88 12.40 10.17 -7.74
CA GLU A 88 12.71 10.21 -9.17
C GLU A 88 12.59 8.81 -9.81
N ILE A 89 13.27 7.80 -9.24
CA ILE A 89 13.31 6.43 -9.76
C ILE A 89 11.94 5.75 -9.71
N THR A 90 11.19 5.99 -8.64
CA THR A 90 9.86 5.39 -8.49
C THR A 90 8.80 6.09 -9.31
N HIS A 91 9.09 7.24 -9.95
CA HIS A 91 8.18 7.97 -10.82
C HIS A 91 6.75 8.17 -10.27
N MET A 92 6.61 8.21 -8.94
CA MET A 92 5.31 8.27 -8.28
C MET A 92 4.38 7.06 -8.49
N ASP A 93 4.90 5.91 -8.92
CA ASP A 93 4.12 4.72 -9.36
C ASP A 93 3.38 3.98 -8.23
N ASN A 94 2.88 4.66 -7.21
CA ASN A 94 2.12 4.04 -6.13
C ASN A 94 2.93 2.89 -5.47
N ARG A 95 4.19 3.19 -5.10
CA ARG A 95 5.15 2.22 -4.54
C ARG A 95 5.62 2.57 -3.14
N LEU A 96 5.34 3.80 -2.73
CA LEU A 96 5.91 4.41 -1.54
C LEU A 96 4.80 4.64 -0.52
N LEU A 97 4.96 4.01 0.64
CA LEU A 97 4.17 4.30 1.82
C LEU A 97 5.12 4.84 2.89
N ALA A 98 4.91 6.08 3.32
CA ALA A 98 5.67 6.67 4.40
C ALA A 98 4.91 6.68 5.72
N PHE A 99 5.65 6.75 6.81
CA PHE A 99 5.10 7.00 8.14
C PHE A 99 6.13 7.64 9.06
N ASN A 100 5.64 8.27 10.14
CA ASN A 100 6.46 8.70 11.26
C ASN A 100 6.25 7.78 12.47
N SER A 101 7.32 7.58 13.22
CA SER A 101 7.29 6.79 14.45
C SER A 101 8.39 7.22 15.41
N LYS A 102 8.05 7.22 16.70
CA LYS A 102 8.99 7.40 17.81
C LYS A 102 9.67 6.10 18.26
N TYR A 103 9.23 4.96 17.73
CA TYR A 103 9.68 3.65 18.19
C TYR A 103 11.00 3.26 17.53
N PRO A 104 11.84 2.43 18.21
CA PRO A 104 13.08 1.95 17.62
C PRO A 104 12.84 1.16 16.33
N PHE A 105 13.77 1.28 15.37
CA PHE A 105 13.69 0.60 14.07
C PHE A 105 13.40 -0.91 14.19
N GLY A 106 14.09 -1.62 15.09
CA GLY A 106 13.88 -3.06 15.29
C GLY A 106 12.48 -3.42 15.81
N THR A 107 11.82 -2.52 16.55
CA THR A 107 10.41 -2.71 16.96
C THR A 107 9.49 -2.61 15.74
N LEU A 108 9.75 -1.65 14.85
CA LEU A 108 8.97 -1.43 13.63
C LEU A 108 9.14 -2.58 12.64
N GLU A 109 10.38 -3.03 12.44
CA GLU A 109 10.72 -4.19 11.60
C GLU A 109 9.92 -5.44 12.01
N VAL A 110 9.98 -5.82 13.29
CA VAL A 110 9.26 -7.00 13.80
C VAL A 110 7.75 -6.84 13.66
N HIS A 111 7.23 -5.65 13.97
CA HIS A 111 5.79 -5.36 13.87
C HIS A 111 5.29 -5.45 12.44
N LEU A 112 5.96 -4.76 11.50
CA LEU A 112 5.55 -4.71 10.10
C LEU A 112 5.63 -6.09 9.45
N ARG A 113 6.69 -6.87 9.73
CA ARG A 113 6.78 -8.28 9.28
C ARG A 113 5.58 -9.10 9.70
N ARG A 114 5.17 -8.99 10.96
CA ARG A 114 3.99 -9.70 11.49
C ARG A 114 2.70 -9.20 10.89
N ALA A 115 2.57 -7.88 10.69
CA ALA A 115 1.40 -7.28 10.08
C ALA A 115 1.16 -7.73 8.63
N MET A 116 2.20 -8.22 7.95
CA MET A 116 2.07 -8.79 6.61
C MET A 116 1.61 -10.24 6.63
N GLN A 117 1.61 -10.92 7.78
CA GLN A 117 1.21 -12.32 7.87
C GLN A 117 -0.28 -12.41 8.18
N VAL A 118 -1.01 -13.18 7.38
CA VAL A 118 -2.44 -13.41 7.57
C VAL A 118 -2.80 -14.88 7.49
N LYS A 119 -3.71 -15.31 8.36
CA LYS A 119 -4.32 -16.64 8.35
C LYS A 119 -5.83 -16.55 8.22
N TRP A 120 -6.42 -17.49 7.49
CA TRP A 120 -7.87 -17.67 7.43
C TRP A 120 -8.18 -19.16 7.25
N ASP A 121 -9.05 -19.69 8.12
CA ASP A 121 -9.28 -21.14 8.23
C ASP A 121 -7.95 -21.94 8.38
N LYS A 122 -7.59 -22.77 7.40
CA LYS A 122 -6.34 -23.55 7.35
C LYS A 122 -5.33 -23.01 6.35
N LYS A 123 -5.56 -21.80 5.84
CA LYS A 123 -4.73 -21.14 4.84
C LYS A 123 -3.96 -20.00 5.49
N GLU A 124 -2.83 -19.71 4.88
CA GLU A 124 -1.94 -18.62 5.25
C GLU A 124 -1.61 -17.84 3.98
N GLY A 125 -1.23 -16.57 4.14
CA GLY A 125 -0.91 -15.71 3.03
C GLY A 125 -0.34 -14.37 3.48
N LEU A 126 -0.07 -13.54 2.48
CA LEU A 126 0.59 -12.26 2.64
C LEU A 126 -0.41 -11.11 2.48
N LEU A 127 -0.50 -10.25 3.50
CA LEU A 127 -1.26 -9.01 3.49
C LEU A 127 -0.37 -7.87 2.98
N ARG A 128 -0.61 -7.45 1.73
CA ARG A 128 0.13 -6.35 1.09
C ARG A 128 -0.39 -4.97 1.47
N PHE A 129 -0.56 -4.68 2.76
CA PHE A 129 -1.02 -3.36 3.21
C PHE A 129 -0.06 -2.23 2.81
N TYR A 130 1.20 -2.55 2.55
CA TYR A 130 2.24 -1.61 2.14
C TYR A 130 2.09 -1.12 0.69
N ALA A 131 1.33 -1.85 -0.14
CA ALA A 131 1.02 -1.39 -1.48
C ALA A 131 -0.04 -0.28 -1.34
N PRO A 132 0.19 0.95 -1.80
CA PRO A 132 -0.72 2.04 -1.49
C PRO A 132 -2.07 1.96 -2.21
N ASP A 133 -2.22 1.12 -3.25
CA ASP A 133 -3.53 0.70 -3.80
C ASP A 133 -4.31 -0.18 -2.83
N MET A 134 -3.63 -0.99 -2.03
CA MET A 134 -4.24 -1.89 -1.05
C MET A 134 -4.35 -1.27 0.36
N PHE A 135 -3.67 -0.16 0.65
CA PHE A 135 -3.67 0.46 1.98
C PHE A 135 -5.09 0.80 2.46
N ASP A 136 -5.87 1.51 1.63
CA ASP A 136 -7.27 1.86 1.94
C ASP A 136 -8.19 0.63 1.99
N PRO A 137 -8.19 -0.28 1.01
CA PRO A 137 -8.95 -1.54 1.09
C PRO A 137 -8.68 -2.36 2.35
N VAL A 138 -7.40 -2.49 2.74
CA VAL A 138 -7.03 -3.19 3.98
C VAL A 138 -7.64 -2.48 5.18
N ASN A 139 -7.44 -1.16 5.28
CA ASN A 139 -8.05 -0.36 6.33
C ASN A 139 -9.58 -0.46 6.36
N MET A 140 -10.27 -0.57 5.23
CA MET A 140 -11.72 -0.74 5.23
C MET A 140 -12.15 -2.08 5.84
N VAL A 141 -11.37 -3.13 5.64
CA VAL A 141 -11.71 -4.51 6.00
C VAL A 141 -11.32 -4.89 7.42
N LEU A 142 -10.25 -4.28 7.97
CA LEU A 142 -9.82 -4.54 9.34
C LEU A 142 -10.88 -4.08 10.35
N SER A 143 -11.11 -4.90 11.37
CA SER A 143 -11.85 -4.51 12.57
C SER A 143 -11.10 -3.43 13.35
N ASP A 144 -11.78 -2.72 14.25
CA ASP A 144 -11.14 -1.68 15.07
C ASP A 144 -9.96 -2.23 15.88
N ALA A 145 -10.08 -3.45 16.43
CA ALA A 145 -8.97 -4.09 17.16
C ALA A 145 -7.76 -4.37 16.26
N GLN A 146 -8.00 -4.80 15.01
CA GLN A 146 -6.94 -5.05 14.04
C GLN A 146 -6.29 -3.75 13.53
N LYS A 147 -7.08 -2.67 13.33
CA LYS A 147 -6.57 -1.33 13.01
C LYS A 147 -5.71 -0.78 14.13
N ASN A 148 -6.22 -0.85 15.36
CA ASN A 148 -5.48 -0.41 16.54
C ASN A 148 -4.11 -1.08 16.59
N TRP A 149 -4.06 -2.39 16.34
CA TRP A 149 -2.81 -3.14 16.32
C TRP A 149 -1.93 -2.80 15.11
N LEU A 150 -2.48 -2.75 13.89
CA LEU A 150 -1.71 -2.40 12.68
C LEU A 150 -0.96 -1.08 12.87
N HIS A 151 -1.64 -0.08 13.41
CA HIS A 151 -1.13 1.30 13.46
C HIS A 151 -0.51 1.69 14.80
N GLN A 152 -0.43 0.80 15.80
CA GLN A 152 -0.03 1.14 17.18
C GLN A 152 1.35 1.82 17.34
N TYR A 153 2.25 1.66 16.35
CA TYR A 153 3.58 2.27 16.34
C TYR A 153 3.72 3.43 15.36
N MET A 154 2.68 3.78 14.63
CA MET A 154 2.70 4.81 13.60
C MET A 154 1.92 6.02 14.13
N GLN A 155 2.46 7.22 13.97
CA GLN A 155 1.72 8.46 14.30
C GLN A 155 0.77 8.83 13.16
N CYS A 156 1.26 8.66 11.94
CA CYS A 156 0.55 8.96 10.72
C CYS A 156 1.17 8.12 9.59
N TRP A 157 0.36 7.89 8.55
CA TRP A 157 0.80 7.37 7.28
C TRP A 157 0.58 8.40 6.20
N PHE A 158 1.42 8.31 5.17
CA PHE A 158 1.36 9.15 4.01
C PHE A 158 1.69 8.35 2.76
N TYR A 159 0.90 8.52 1.72
CA TYR A 159 1.21 7.99 0.40
C TYR A 159 0.57 8.86 -0.68
N VAL A 160 1.00 8.64 -1.90
CA VAL A 160 0.40 9.21 -3.09
C VAL A 160 -0.47 8.13 -3.70
N ASP A 161 -1.75 8.41 -3.88
CA ASP A 161 -2.64 7.46 -4.53
C ASP A 161 -2.45 7.46 -6.06
N ASP A 162 -3.19 6.57 -6.72
CA ASP A 162 -3.13 6.36 -8.17
C ASP A 162 -3.61 7.55 -9.01
N THR A 163 -4.27 8.54 -8.38
CA THR A 163 -4.65 9.81 -9.01
C THR A 163 -3.59 10.89 -8.86
N GLY A 164 -2.52 10.59 -8.12
CA GLY A 164 -1.52 11.57 -7.71
C GLY A 164 -1.97 12.39 -6.49
N GLU A 165 -3.10 12.07 -5.87
CA GLU A 165 -3.56 12.81 -4.70
C GLU A 165 -2.84 12.33 -3.43
N TRP A 166 -2.59 13.28 -2.53
CA TRP A 166 -1.91 13.01 -1.27
C TRP A 166 -2.92 12.47 -0.27
N VAL A 167 -2.64 11.30 0.28
CA VAL A 167 -3.46 10.71 1.32
C VAL A 167 -2.69 10.72 2.63
N PHE A 168 -3.24 11.44 3.59
CA PHE A 168 -2.80 11.42 4.98
C PHE A 168 -3.76 10.57 5.80
N TYR A 169 -3.22 9.57 6.50
CA TYR A 169 -3.99 8.74 7.41
C TYR A 169 -3.45 8.94 8.82
N GLN A 170 -4.21 9.63 9.65
CA GLN A 170 -3.86 9.85 11.05
C GLN A 170 -4.12 8.57 11.86
N ALA A 171 -3.08 8.04 12.49
CA ALA A 171 -3.20 6.88 13.35
C ALA A 171 -3.56 7.34 14.77
N ASP A 172 -4.82 7.69 14.99
CA ASP A 172 -5.33 8.07 16.32
C ASP A 172 -5.69 6.87 17.19
N TYR A 173 -4.87 5.83 17.12
CA TYR A 173 -5.14 4.57 17.80
C TYR A 173 -4.38 4.49 19.12
N PRO A 174 -5.08 4.23 20.25
CA PRO A 174 -4.40 4.05 21.52
C PRO A 174 -3.48 2.83 21.42
N GLN A 175 -2.33 2.91 22.10
CA GLN A 175 -1.41 1.79 22.18
C GLN A 175 -2.14 0.55 22.70
N CYS A 176 -2.06 -0.54 21.94
CA CYS A 176 -2.68 -1.80 22.31
C CYS A 176 -1.74 -2.55 23.27
N GLU A 177 -2.20 -2.88 24.48
CA GLU A 177 -1.45 -3.78 25.36
C GLU A 177 -1.54 -5.21 24.80
N GLN A 178 -0.38 -5.88 24.68
CA GLN A 178 -0.17 -7.28 24.24
C GLN A 178 -1.37 -7.95 23.57
N ASN A 179 -1.33 -8.00 22.24
CA ASN A 179 -2.46 -8.44 21.43
C ASN A 179 -2.25 -9.89 20.93
N GLU A 180 -3.33 -10.61 20.64
CA GLU A 180 -3.29 -11.97 20.06
C GLU A 180 -2.51 -12.03 18.73
N PHE A 181 -2.44 -10.88 18.05
CA PHE A 181 -1.71 -10.69 16.80
C PHE A 181 -0.17 -10.67 16.97
N ASP A 182 0.33 -10.44 18.19
CA ASP A 182 1.78 -10.34 18.46
C ASP A 182 2.52 -11.65 18.16
N VAL A 183 1.82 -12.79 18.14
CA VAL A 183 2.42 -14.10 17.88
C VAL A 183 2.23 -14.54 16.42
N ASN A 184 1.08 -14.23 15.81
CA ASN A 184 0.62 -14.89 14.59
C ASN A 184 0.32 -13.96 13.41
N GLY A 185 0.48 -12.64 13.56
CA GLY A 185 -0.08 -11.69 12.60
C GLY A 185 -1.60 -11.69 12.66
N PHE A 186 -2.26 -11.36 11.55
CA PHE A 186 -3.72 -11.29 11.49
C PHE A 186 -4.37 -12.66 11.35
N VAL A 187 -5.48 -12.85 12.06
CA VAL A 187 -6.45 -13.92 11.77
C VAL A 187 -7.69 -13.28 11.16
N PHE A 188 -7.93 -13.57 9.88
CA PHE A 188 -9.07 -13.03 9.14
C PHE A 188 -10.27 -13.97 9.20
N THR A 189 -11.45 -13.36 9.24
CA THR A 189 -12.70 -14.05 8.90
C THR A 189 -12.76 -14.31 7.39
N GLU A 190 -13.54 -15.30 6.97
CA GLU A 190 -13.78 -15.59 5.55
C GLU A 190 -14.26 -14.33 4.79
N LYS A 191 -15.17 -13.56 5.38
CA LYS A 191 -15.64 -12.29 4.81
C LYS A 191 -14.51 -11.28 4.57
N GLN A 192 -13.55 -11.17 5.49
CA GLN A 192 -12.42 -10.25 5.33
C GLN A 192 -11.51 -10.68 4.17
N TYR A 193 -11.21 -11.98 4.13
CA TYR A 193 -10.44 -12.56 3.03
C TYR A 193 -11.13 -12.36 1.67
N ASP A 194 -12.40 -12.73 1.56
CA ASP A 194 -13.17 -12.64 0.30
C ASP A 194 -13.25 -11.18 -0.18
N THR A 195 -13.43 -10.24 0.74
CA THR A 195 -13.48 -8.81 0.41
C THR A 195 -12.16 -8.32 -0.19
N LEU A 196 -11.02 -8.68 0.42
CA LEU A 196 -9.70 -8.28 -0.08
C LEU A 196 -9.31 -9.02 -1.36
N LEU A 197 -9.73 -10.26 -1.52
CA LEU A 197 -9.57 -11.01 -2.77
C LEU A 197 -10.30 -10.31 -3.91
N LEU A 198 -11.52 -9.83 -3.66
CA LEU A 198 -12.30 -9.08 -4.65
C LEU A 198 -11.62 -7.76 -5.05
N TRP A 199 -11.03 -7.04 -4.09
CA TRP A 199 -10.21 -5.86 -4.39
C TRP A 199 -8.99 -6.21 -5.26
N ALA A 200 -8.25 -7.26 -4.90
CA ALA A 200 -7.12 -7.73 -5.69
C ALA A 200 -7.54 -8.10 -7.12
N ASP A 201 -8.68 -8.76 -7.29
CA ASP A 201 -9.25 -9.09 -8.60
C ASP A 201 -9.63 -7.85 -9.41
N VAL A 202 -10.17 -6.82 -8.77
CA VAL A 202 -10.48 -5.52 -9.40
C VAL A 202 -9.23 -4.82 -9.89
N TYR A 203 -8.18 -4.75 -9.08
CA TYR A 203 -6.89 -4.18 -9.49
C TYR A 203 -6.25 -5.00 -10.62
N ASN A 204 -6.29 -6.33 -10.54
CA ASN A 204 -5.85 -7.22 -11.61
C ASN A 204 -6.65 -7.01 -12.90
N TYR A 205 -7.96 -6.80 -12.80
CA TYR A 205 -8.80 -6.49 -13.95
C TYR A 205 -8.41 -5.16 -14.58
N ARG A 206 -8.29 -4.09 -13.77
CA ARG A 206 -7.89 -2.76 -14.24
C ARG A 206 -6.53 -2.79 -14.94
N ARG A 207 -5.57 -3.54 -14.39
CA ARG A 207 -4.21 -3.70 -14.91
C ARG A 207 -4.14 -4.54 -16.19
N ASN A 208 -4.93 -5.61 -16.32
CA ASN A 208 -4.77 -6.54 -17.46
C ASN A 208 -5.77 -6.29 -18.59
N TYR A 209 -6.95 -5.75 -18.29
CA TYR A 209 -8.08 -5.65 -19.23
C TYR A 209 -8.65 -4.23 -19.29
N GLY A 210 -8.63 -3.51 -18.18
CA GLY A 210 -9.12 -2.15 -18.06
C GLY A 210 -8.20 -1.08 -18.63
N ILE A 211 -6.99 -1.40 -19.11
CA ILE A 211 -6.03 -0.42 -19.68
C ILE A 211 -6.66 0.40 -20.81
N ALA A 212 -7.57 -0.19 -21.59
CA ALA A 212 -8.24 0.51 -22.68
C ALA A 212 -9.27 1.56 -22.21
N LEU A 213 -9.65 1.57 -20.93
CA LEU A 213 -10.53 2.58 -20.36
C LEU A 213 -9.71 3.80 -19.95
N ASP A 214 -10.08 4.97 -20.46
CA ASP A 214 -9.53 6.23 -19.96
C ASP A 214 -10.18 6.55 -18.62
N ALA A 215 -9.41 6.41 -17.53
CA ALA A 215 -9.90 6.65 -16.17
C ALA A 215 -10.48 8.07 -15.98
N ASN A 216 -10.02 9.06 -16.75
CA ASN A 216 -10.55 10.42 -16.67
C ASN A 216 -12.02 10.49 -17.11
N GLU A 217 -12.46 9.58 -18.00
CA GLU A 217 -13.87 9.49 -18.40
C GLU A 217 -14.78 8.95 -17.27
N TYR A 218 -14.18 8.40 -16.21
CA TYR A 218 -14.87 7.79 -15.07
C TYR A 218 -14.57 8.51 -13.75
N GLY A 219 -14.04 9.74 -13.81
CA GLY A 219 -13.75 10.56 -12.62
C GLY A 219 -12.39 10.30 -11.98
N GLY A 220 -11.46 9.64 -12.69
CA GLY A 220 -10.12 9.32 -12.24
C GLY A 220 -9.93 7.85 -11.84
N GLU A 221 -8.69 7.45 -11.61
CA GLU A 221 -8.30 6.05 -11.37
C GLU A 221 -9.01 5.46 -10.14
N ARG A 222 -8.92 6.15 -9.00
CA ARG A 222 -9.63 5.79 -7.76
C ARG A 222 -11.14 5.60 -7.94
N MET A 223 -11.80 6.51 -8.67
CA MET A 223 -13.24 6.43 -8.88
C MET A 223 -13.61 5.24 -9.76
N LEU A 224 -12.84 5.00 -10.82
CA LEU A 224 -13.00 3.83 -11.68
C LEU A 224 -12.80 2.52 -10.91
N ILE A 225 -11.75 2.44 -10.08
CA ILE A 225 -11.48 1.28 -9.22
C ILE A 225 -12.65 1.02 -8.24
N ASN A 226 -13.17 2.07 -7.59
CA ASN A 226 -14.33 1.95 -6.71
C ASN A 226 -15.59 1.47 -7.46
N GLN A 227 -15.84 1.98 -8.67
CA GLN A 227 -16.95 1.54 -9.51
C GLN A 227 -16.78 0.07 -9.91
N LEU A 228 -15.57 -0.34 -10.32
CA LEU A 228 -15.26 -1.72 -10.64
C LEU A 228 -15.48 -2.64 -9.44
N TYR A 229 -15.11 -2.22 -8.23
CA TYR A 229 -15.39 -2.98 -7.01
C TYR A 229 -16.89 -3.17 -6.76
N VAL A 230 -17.68 -2.09 -6.86
CA VAL A 230 -19.15 -2.20 -6.74
C VAL A 230 -19.72 -3.17 -7.77
N LEU A 231 -19.25 -3.09 -9.02
CA LEU A 231 -19.66 -4.01 -10.07
C LEU A 231 -19.21 -5.45 -9.82
N ALA A 232 -18.04 -5.65 -9.22
CA ALA A 232 -17.53 -6.97 -8.86
C ALA A 232 -18.41 -7.62 -7.76
N VAL A 233 -18.80 -6.84 -6.75
CA VAL A 233 -19.76 -7.27 -5.72
C VAL A 233 -21.11 -7.65 -6.35
N GLU A 234 -21.61 -6.83 -7.28
CA GLU A 234 -22.85 -7.15 -8.00
C GLU A 234 -22.74 -8.40 -8.88
N ALA A 235 -21.59 -8.60 -9.54
CA ALA A 235 -21.35 -9.76 -10.37
C ALA A 235 -21.35 -11.05 -9.53
N ASP A 236 -20.75 -11.02 -8.34
CA ASP A 236 -20.79 -12.13 -7.38
C ASP A 236 -22.21 -12.42 -6.90
N ALA A 237 -22.97 -11.38 -6.56
CA ALA A 237 -24.38 -11.52 -6.20
C ALA A 237 -25.24 -12.11 -7.34
N LYS A 238 -24.86 -11.87 -8.60
CA LYS A 238 -25.49 -12.41 -9.80
C LYS A 238 -24.88 -13.76 -10.25
N LEU A 239 -23.94 -14.31 -9.49
CA LEU A 239 -23.22 -15.57 -9.79
C LEU A 239 -22.53 -15.56 -11.17
N ILE A 240 -22.03 -14.40 -11.60
CA ILE A 240 -21.27 -14.25 -12.85
C ILE A 240 -19.82 -14.66 -12.57
N LEU A 241 -19.54 -15.97 -12.62
CA LEU A 241 -18.22 -16.52 -12.27
C LEU A 241 -17.25 -16.58 -13.46
N ASN A 242 -17.78 -16.63 -14.69
CA ASN A 242 -16.95 -16.73 -15.88
C ASN A 242 -16.28 -15.39 -16.20
N GLN A 243 -14.96 -15.42 -16.45
CA GLN A 243 -14.17 -14.23 -16.70
C GLN A 243 -14.70 -13.40 -17.88
N GLU A 244 -14.98 -14.01 -19.03
CA GLU A 244 -15.50 -13.31 -20.21
C GLU A 244 -16.85 -12.62 -19.92
N GLN A 245 -17.74 -13.31 -19.20
CA GLN A 245 -19.01 -12.74 -18.77
C GLN A 245 -18.82 -11.58 -17.78
N ARG A 246 -17.85 -11.67 -16.86
CA ARG A 246 -17.50 -10.56 -15.96
C ARG A 246 -16.97 -9.36 -16.74
N MET A 247 -16.10 -9.56 -17.73
CA MET A 247 -15.58 -8.46 -18.57
C MET A 247 -16.73 -7.76 -19.33
N GLN A 248 -17.64 -8.54 -19.91
CA GLN A 248 -18.83 -7.99 -20.59
C GLN A 248 -19.73 -7.25 -19.60
N PHE A 249 -19.95 -7.81 -18.41
CA PHE A 249 -20.74 -7.19 -17.36
C PHE A 249 -20.13 -5.86 -16.90
N PHE A 250 -18.81 -5.81 -16.64
CA PHE A 250 -18.12 -4.58 -16.26
C PHE A 250 -18.18 -3.53 -17.38
N GLY A 251 -17.84 -3.90 -18.61
CA GLY A 251 -17.88 -2.98 -19.75
C GLY A 251 -19.26 -2.36 -19.98
N ASN A 252 -20.32 -3.18 -19.96
CA ASN A 252 -21.69 -2.71 -20.17
C ASN A 252 -22.17 -1.76 -19.06
N ASN A 253 -21.86 -2.06 -17.79
CA ASN A 253 -22.35 -1.25 -16.68
C ASN A 253 -21.49 0.02 -16.46
N LEU A 254 -20.19 -0.01 -16.72
CA LEU A 254 -19.36 1.20 -16.73
C LEU A 254 -19.84 2.19 -17.79
N GLN A 255 -20.17 1.72 -19.00
CA GLN A 255 -20.73 2.60 -20.04
C GLN A 255 -22.05 3.24 -19.61
N LYS A 256 -22.92 2.53 -18.89
CA LYS A 256 -24.16 3.09 -18.33
C LYS A 256 -23.88 4.15 -17.27
N ILE A 257 -22.99 3.86 -16.31
CA ILE A 257 -22.58 4.81 -15.27
C ILE A 257 -22.08 6.12 -15.90
N ARG A 258 -21.28 6.01 -16.97
CA ARG A 258 -20.81 7.18 -17.74
C ARG A 258 -21.95 7.94 -18.41
N GLN A 259 -22.94 7.26 -18.98
CA GLN A 259 -24.07 7.88 -19.67
C GLN A 259 -25.07 8.54 -18.71
N GLU A 260 -25.20 8.02 -17.49
CA GLU A 260 -26.12 8.53 -16.46
C GLU A 260 -25.49 9.64 -15.59
N GLY A 261 -24.16 9.78 -15.60
CA GLY A 261 -23.40 10.82 -14.90
C GLY A 261 -23.10 12.10 -15.71
N LEU A 262 -23.58 12.18 -16.96
CA LEU A 262 -23.59 13.37 -17.83
C LEU A 262 -24.96 14.05 -17.80
#